data_AF-A0A023GKX2-F1
#
_entry.id   AF-A0A023GKX2-F1
#
_cell.length_a   1.000
_cell.length_b   1.000
_cell.length_c   1.000
_cell.angle_alpha   90.00
_cell.angle_beta   90.00
_cell.angle_gamma   90.00
#
_symmetry.space_group_name_H-M   'P 1'
#
loop_
_entity.id
_entity.type
_entity.pdbx_description
1 polymer ?
#
loop_
_entity_poly.entity_id
_entity_poly.type
_entity_poly.pdbx_seq_one_letter_code
_entity_poly.pdbx_strand_id
1 'polypeptide(L)'
;ESTDGMAIVNVGLLTGFTPVVADLEKLVTDRIVDSFELSRRSVVFYLPPIPSDTNVCIEFKLQQEFAVGKLQSGSVRVYAYYNPDVSCTKFYSPDTSSPLLRIDCSKPDPNHSEVCECLEGGCPPEDVVEMFTKNEDKTLMMETECRMGMRYHACENAEFVWLGTARQKTYKDGFVAILFHISQVLKPGIESAEELVDKQRTIKARDNCESFNITENSQYIVMGMDPKYKEEDIFGELKYLYMIDSESVVIPYPPAKVTNRRPKSRQACYFDRLIYWFVDQFSDESNRCFT
;
A
#
# COMPACT_ATOMS: atom_id res chain seq x y z
N GLU A 1 19.44 -15.60 -32.15
CA GLU A 1 19.46 -17.03 -32.55
C GLU A 1 18.05 -17.56 -32.45
N SER A 2 17.55 -18.22 -33.51
CA SER A 2 16.22 -18.82 -33.49
C SER A 2 16.26 -20.07 -32.60
N THR A 3 15.59 -20.03 -31.46
CA THR A 3 15.38 -21.24 -30.64
C THR A 3 14.32 -22.10 -31.33
N ASP A 4 14.76 -22.90 -32.29
CA ASP A 4 13.94 -23.91 -32.97
C ASP A 4 13.76 -25.13 -32.06
N GLY A 5 13.10 -24.93 -30.91
CA GLY A 5 12.99 -25.91 -29.85
C GLY A 5 11.69 -25.77 -29.05
N MET A 6 11.19 -26.88 -28.54
CA MET A 6 10.00 -26.94 -27.69
C MET A 6 10.14 -26.01 -26.48
N ALA A 7 9.00 -25.46 -26.04
CA ALA A 7 8.94 -24.56 -24.90
C ALA A 7 8.16 -25.19 -23.75
N ILE A 8 8.54 -24.85 -22.52
CA ILE A 8 7.77 -25.19 -21.32
C ILE A 8 7.23 -23.89 -20.72
N VAL A 9 5.93 -23.89 -20.40
CA VAL A 9 5.27 -22.82 -19.65
C VAL A 9 4.88 -23.37 -18.28
N ASN A 10 5.54 -22.91 -17.23
CA ASN A 10 5.24 -23.26 -15.84
C ASN A 10 4.49 -22.12 -15.17
N VAL A 11 3.23 -22.38 -14.83
CA VAL A 11 2.32 -21.43 -14.16
C VAL A 11 2.17 -21.84 -12.70
N GLY A 12 2.74 -21.07 -11.78
CA GLY A 12 2.55 -21.21 -10.34
C GLY A 12 1.18 -20.66 -9.93
N LEU A 13 0.37 -21.51 -9.30
CA LEU A 13 -1.00 -21.21 -8.87
C LEU A 13 -1.02 -20.31 -7.63
N LEU A 14 -2.04 -19.46 -7.53
CA LEU A 14 -2.30 -18.66 -6.34
C LEU A 14 -2.73 -19.56 -5.18
N THR A 15 -2.30 -19.24 -3.96
CA THR A 15 -2.74 -19.97 -2.76
C THR A 15 -4.25 -19.88 -2.62
N GLY A 16 -4.91 -21.03 -2.46
CA GLY A 16 -6.37 -21.12 -2.37
C GLY A 16 -7.09 -21.26 -3.71
N PHE A 17 -6.36 -21.39 -4.82
CA PHE A 17 -6.93 -21.58 -6.15
C PHE A 17 -6.45 -22.89 -6.80
N THR A 18 -7.34 -23.52 -7.56
CA THR A 18 -7.04 -24.67 -8.41
C THR A 18 -7.56 -24.45 -9.83
N PRO A 19 -6.90 -24.99 -10.86
CA PRO A 19 -7.35 -24.81 -12.23
C PRO A 19 -8.56 -25.68 -12.54
N VAL A 20 -9.43 -25.18 -13.42
CA VAL A 20 -10.53 -25.97 -13.98
C VAL A 20 -9.95 -26.98 -14.97
N VAL A 21 -9.89 -28.26 -14.56
CA VAL A 21 -9.26 -29.34 -15.34
C VAL A 21 -9.84 -29.46 -16.76
N ALA A 22 -11.14 -29.24 -16.91
CA ALA A 22 -11.80 -29.29 -18.22
C ALA A 22 -11.25 -28.25 -19.22
N ASP A 23 -10.82 -27.07 -18.74
CA ASP A 23 -10.19 -26.07 -19.60
C ASP A 23 -8.79 -26.53 -20.03
N LEU A 24 -8.03 -27.19 -19.14
CA LEU A 24 -6.71 -27.74 -19.45
C LEU A 24 -6.77 -28.85 -20.49
N GLU A 25 -7.74 -29.77 -20.36
CA GLU A 25 -7.98 -30.85 -21.33
C GLU A 25 -8.40 -30.30 -22.70
N LYS A 26 -9.15 -29.21 -22.71
CA LYS A 26 -9.54 -28.52 -23.93
C LYS A 26 -8.33 -27.95 -24.68
N LEU A 27 -7.35 -27.39 -23.98
CA LEU A 27 -6.12 -26.86 -24.61
C LEU A 27 -5.34 -27.96 -25.37
N VAL A 28 -5.32 -29.19 -24.84
CA VAL A 28 -4.71 -30.35 -25.51
C VAL A 28 -5.55 -30.78 -26.73
N THR A 29 -6.87 -30.81 -26.56
CA THR A 29 -7.81 -31.20 -27.64
C THR A 29 -7.75 -30.22 -28.82
N ASP A 30 -7.66 -28.93 -28.52
CA ASP A 30 -7.52 -27.85 -29.50
C ASP A 30 -6.09 -27.75 -30.08
N ARG A 31 -5.17 -28.61 -29.60
CA ARG A 31 -3.75 -28.69 -30.00
C ARG A 31 -2.99 -27.38 -29.81
N ILE A 32 -3.36 -26.61 -28.80
CA ILE A 32 -2.64 -25.39 -28.39
C ILE A 32 -1.38 -25.81 -27.60
N VAL A 33 -1.49 -26.87 -26.81
CA VAL A 33 -0.39 -27.48 -26.04
C VAL A 33 -0.32 -28.98 -26.36
N ASP A 34 0.88 -29.56 -26.26
CA ASP A 34 1.07 -31.01 -26.49
C ASP A 34 0.56 -31.83 -25.29
N SER A 35 0.85 -31.35 -24.08
CA SER A 35 0.41 -31.97 -22.83
C SER A 35 0.53 -31.00 -21.66
N PHE A 36 -0.03 -31.38 -20.50
CA PHE A 36 0.13 -30.65 -19.26
C PHE A 36 0.38 -31.58 -18.07
N GLU A 37 1.10 -31.07 -17.07
CA GLU A 37 1.25 -31.68 -15.75
C GLU A 37 0.64 -30.77 -14.70
N LEU A 38 -0.25 -31.33 -13.88
CA LEU A 38 -0.92 -30.60 -12.81
C LEU A 38 -0.34 -31.00 -11.45
N SER A 39 0.12 -30.02 -10.69
CA SER A 39 0.48 -30.14 -9.29
C SER A 39 -0.41 -29.26 -8.40
N ARG A 40 -0.32 -29.43 -7.08
CA ARG A 40 -1.04 -28.54 -6.15
C ARG A 40 -0.62 -27.07 -6.22
N ARG A 41 0.59 -26.79 -6.72
CA ARG A 41 1.18 -25.45 -6.72
C ARG A 41 1.39 -24.88 -8.12
N SER A 42 1.24 -25.69 -9.16
CA SER A 42 1.53 -25.25 -10.52
C SER A 42 0.86 -26.11 -11.59
N VAL A 43 0.70 -25.52 -12.77
CA VAL A 43 0.40 -26.21 -14.02
C VAL A 43 1.59 -26.03 -14.95
N VAL A 44 2.12 -27.12 -15.48
CA VAL A 44 3.23 -27.11 -16.42
C VAL A 44 2.71 -27.53 -17.78
N PHE A 45 2.83 -26.68 -18.79
CA PHE A 45 2.43 -26.97 -20.16
C PHE A 45 3.66 -27.25 -21.01
N TYR A 46 3.57 -28.28 -21.85
CA TYR A 46 4.54 -28.59 -22.88
C TYR A 46 4.00 -28.09 -24.22
N LEU A 47 4.75 -27.23 -24.88
CA LEU A 47 4.35 -26.62 -26.14
C LEU A 47 5.26 -27.07 -27.29
N PRO A 48 4.70 -27.14 -28.51
CA PRO A 48 5.51 -27.15 -29.71
C PRO A 48 6.33 -25.85 -29.82
N PRO A 49 7.29 -25.77 -30.75
CA PRO A 49 8.06 -24.55 -30.98
C PRO A 49 7.14 -23.33 -31.17
N ILE A 50 7.37 -22.28 -30.38
CA ILE A 50 6.58 -21.04 -30.44
C ILE A 50 7.05 -20.24 -31.68
N PRO A 51 6.17 -19.94 -32.64
CA PRO A 51 6.56 -19.18 -33.82
C PRO A 51 7.00 -17.76 -33.44
N SER A 52 8.02 -17.23 -34.12
CA SER A 52 8.55 -15.88 -33.82
C SER A 52 7.64 -14.75 -34.31
N ASP A 53 6.69 -15.04 -35.19
CA ASP A 53 5.84 -14.08 -35.89
C ASP A 53 4.40 -14.03 -35.38
N THR A 54 4.01 -14.92 -34.46
CA THR A 54 2.66 -15.01 -33.92
C THR A 54 2.66 -15.21 -32.41
N ASN A 55 1.63 -14.67 -31.75
CA ASN A 55 1.43 -14.87 -30.32
C ASN A 55 0.65 -16.17 -30.08
N VAL A 56 1.17 -17.03 -29.20
CA VAL A 56 0.47 -18.21 -28.71
C VAL A 56 -0.17 -17.86 -27.36
N CYS A 57 -1.49 -18.00 -27.26
CA CYS A 57 -2.25 -17.69 -26.05
C CYS A 57 -2.77 -18.98 -25.41
N ILE A 58 -2.53 -19.14 -24.11
CA ILE A 58 -3.08 -20.21 -23.28
C ILE A 58 -4.05 -19.57 -22.29
N GLU A 59 -5.31 -20.00 -22.29
CA GLU A 59 -6.33 -19.49 -21.40
C GLU A 59 -7.02 -20.65 -20.67
N PHE A 60 -7.14 -20.54 -19.35
CA PHE A 60 -7.85 -21.49 -18.50
C PHE A 60 -8.33 -20.78 -17.24
N LYS A 61 -9.42 -21.28 -16.63
CA LYS A 61 -9.98 -20.69 -15.42
C LYS A 61 -9.31 -21.25 -14.17
N LEU A 62 -9.22 -20.39 -13.16
CA LEU A 62 -8.93 -20.77 -11.78
C LEU A 62 -10.22 -20.72 -10.95
N GLN A 63 -10.45 -21.75 -10.16
CA GLN A 63 -11.51 -21.84 -9.18
C GLN A 63 -10.94 -21.64 -7.78
N GLN A 64 -11.56 -20.77 -6.99
CA GLN A 64 -11.18 -20.57 -5.60
C GLN A 64 -11.71 -21.73 -4.74
N GLU A 65 -10.80 -22.46 -4.09
CA GLU A 65 -11.14 -23.53 -3.14
C GLU A 65 -11.37 -22.97 -1.73
N PHE A 66 -10.55 -21.99 -1.32
CA PHE A 66 -10.69 -21.32 -0.04
C PHE A 66 -10.16 -19.89 -0.09
N ALA A 67 -10.70 -19.05 0.80
CA ALA A 67 -10.23 -17.68 0.96
C ALA A 67 -8.91 -17.63 1.75
N VAL A 68 -7.99 -16.78 1.30
CA VAL A 68 -6.74 -16.48 1.99
C VAL A 68 -6.73 -15.01 2.37
N GLY A 69 -6.21 -14.68 3.57
CA GLY A 69 -6.23 -13.30 4.06
C GLY A 69 -5.28 -12.34 3.31
N LYS A 70 -4.22 -12.87 2.70
CA LYS A 70 -3.31 -12.11 1.83
C LYS A 70 -2.99 -12.95 0.60
N LEU A 71 -3.45 -12.51 -0.56
CA LEU A 71 -3.11 -13.14 -1.84
C LEU A 71 -1.67 -12.81 -2.20
N GLN A 72 -0.84 -13.84 -2.34
CA GLN A 72 0.49 -13.71 -2.94
C GLN A 72 0.40 -13.98 -4.43
N SER A 73 1.20 -13.25 -5.19
CA SER A 73 1.25 -13.36 -6.64
C SER A 73 1.73 -14.73 -7.10
N GLY A 74 1.16 -15.20 -8.19
CA GLY A 74 1.63 -16.37 -8.92
C GLY A 74 2.74 -15.99 -9.88
N SER A 75 3.49 -16.97 -10.36
CA SER A 75 4.57 -16.77 -11.34
C SER A 75 4.28 -17.55 -12.61
N VAL A 76 4.51 -16.94 -13.77
CA VAL A 76 4.56 -17.61 -15.07
C VAL A 76 6.00 -17.61 -15.54
N ARG A 77 6.62 -18.78 -15.63
CA ARG A 77 7.97 -18.97 -16.14
C ARG A 77 7.90 -19.71 -17.47
N VAL A 78 8.44 -19.09 -18.52
CA VAL A 78 8.59 -19.70 -19.85
C VAL A 78 10.07 -19.99 -20.06
N TYR A 79 10.41 -21.19 -20.50
CA TYR A 79 11.80 -21.58 -20.75
C TYR A 79 11.92 -22.60 -21.88
N ALA A 80 13.08 -22.60 -22.55
CA ALA A 80 13.35 -23.57 -23.61
C ALA A 80 13.58 -24.96 -23.00
N TYR A 81 12.96 -25.99 -23.60
CA TYR A 81 13.04 -27.37 -23.11
C TYR A 81 14.49 -27.88 -23.02
N TYR A 82 15.30 -27.60 -24.04
CA TYR A 82 16.69 -28.06 -24.13
C TYR A 82 17.70 -27.12 -23.46
N ASN A 83 17.32 -25.88 -23.19
CA ASN A 83 18.19 -24.90 -22.55
C ASN A 83 17.40 -24.05 -21.54
N PRO A 84 17.13 -24.57 -20.33
CA PRO A 84 16.29 -23.91 -19.34
C PRO A 84 16.83 -22.57 -18.81
N ASP A 85 18.12 -22.29 -19.04
CA ASP A 85 18.73 -21.00 -18.70
C ASP A 85 18.18 -19.86 -19.56
N VAL A 86 17.76 -20.17 -20.79
CA VAL A 86 16.96 -19.27 -21.63
C VAL A 86 15.53 -19.28 -21.10
N SER A 87 15.26 -18.38 -20.16
CA SER A 87 13.96 -18.28 -19.51
C SER A 87 13.52 -16.83 -19.28
N CYS A 88 12.21 -16.65 -19.20
CA CYS A 88 11.56 -15.40 -18.83
C CYS A 88 10.50 -15.71 -17.78
N THR A 89 10.52 -14.95 -16.68
CA THR A 89 9.53 -15.06 -15.60
C THR A 89 8.77 -13.76 -15.46
N LYS A 90 7.45 -13.86 -15.33
CA LYS A 90 6.54 -12.77 -14.97
C LYS A 90 5.68 -13.19 -13.80
N PHE A 91 5.17 -12.22 -13.05
CA PHE A 91 4.27 -12.48 -11.93
C PHE A 91 2.87 -11.95 -12.25
N TYR A 92 1.85 -12.57 -11.67
CA TYR A 92 0.45 -12.20 -11.85
C TYR A 92 -0.30 -12.21 -10.50
N SER A 93 -1.26 -11.31 -10.35
CA SER A 93 -2.13 -11.19 -9.18
C SER A 93 -3.56 -10.84 -9.63
N PRO A 94 -4.62 -11.24 -8.89
CA PRO A 94 -6.01 -10.86 -9.21
C PRO A 94 -6.27 -9.35 -9.07
N ASP A 95 -5.54 -8.68 -8.17
CA ASP A 95 -5.74 -7.26 -7.87
C ASP A 95 -4.93 -6.36 -8.81
N THR A 96 -5.30 -5.08 -8.90
CA THR A 96 -4.56 -4.05 -9.67
C THR A 96 -3.18 -3.71 -9.09
N SER A 97 -2.79 -4.37 -8.00
CA SER A 97 -1.53 -4.14 -7.30
C SER A 97 -0.38 -4.81 -8.01
N SER A 98 0.82 -4.22 -7.88
CA SER A 98 2.04 -4.82 -8.39
C SER A 98 2.19 -6.22 -7.77
N PRO A 99 2.40 -7.26 -8.59
CA PRO A 99 2.57 -8.61 -8.07
C PRO A 99 3.90 -8.82 -7.33
N LEU A 100 4.76 -7.80 -7.29
CA LEU A 100 6.04 -7.82 -6.61
C LEU A 100 5.98 -6.93 -5.38
N LEU A 101 6.44 -7.47 -4.24
CA LEU A 101 6.85 -6.66 -3.10
C LEU A 101 7.93 -5.69 -3.59
N ARG A 102 7.67 -4.39 -3.48
CA ARG A 102 8.65 -3.40 -3.91
C ARG A 102 9.80 -3.37 -2.90
N ILE A 103 10.98 -3.59 -3.44
CA ILE A 103 12.24 -3.60 -2.73
C ILE A 103 12.96 -2.31 -3.10
N ASP A 104 13.39 -1.53 -2.12
CA ASP A 104 14.30 -0.42 -2.36
C ASP A 104 15.75 -0.91 -2.25
N CYS A 105 16.53 -0.73 -3.31
CA CYS A 105 17.92 -1.17 -3.42
C CYS A 105 18.88 0.01 -3.66
N SER A 106 18.47 1.23 -3.29
CA SER A 106 19.19 2.48 -3.59
C SER A 106 20.46 2.74 -2.78
N LYS A 107 20.99 1.76 -2.04
CA LYS A 107 22.26 1.90 -1.30
C LYS A 107 23.38 1.06 -1.93
N PRO A 108 24.21 1.63 -2.81
CA PRO A 108 25.51 1.07 -3.11
C PRO A 108 26.43 1.33 -1.90
N ASP A 109 26.60 0.36 -1.02
CA ASP A 109 27.73 0.36 -0.07
C ASP A 109 28.99 0.00 -0.88
N PRO A 110 30.05 0.84 -0.90
CA PRO A 110 31.29 0.50 -1.60
C PRO A 110 31.99 -0.76 -1.06
N ASN A 111 31.59 -1.28 0.11
CA ASN A 111 32.11 -2.51 0.70
C ASN A 111 31.09 -3.65 0.87
N HIS A 112 29.80 -3.46 0.53
CA HIS A 112 28.79 -4.52 0.57
C HIS A 112 27.86 -4.46 -0.66
N SER A 113 27.51 -5.63 -1.19
CA SER A 113 26.51 -5.81 -2.24
C SER A 113 25.24 -4.99 -1.96
N GLU A 114 24.57 -4.47 -3.00
CA GLU A 114 23.31 -3.71 -2.91
C GLU A 114 22.37 -4.30 -1.84
N VAL A 115 22.21 -3.59 -0.71
CA VAL A 115 21.32 -4.03 0.37
C VAL A 115 19.92 -3.52 0.03
N CYS A 116 19.09 -4.49 -0.32
CA CYS A 116 17.71 -4.32 -0.70
C CYS A 116 16.80 -4.46 0.54
N GLU A 117 16.04 -3.42 0.90
CA GLU A 117 15.07 -3.47 2.01
C GLU A 117 13.65 -3.64 1.47
N CYS A 118 12.91 -4.58 2.04
CA CYS A 118 11.51 -4.80 1.69
C CYS A 118 10.67 -3.67 2.29
N LEU A 119 9.85 -3.00 1.48
CA LEU A 119 8.87 -2.01 1.96
C LEU A 119 7.64 -2.72 2.53
N GLU A 120 7.87 -3.56 3.55
CA GLU A 120 6.89 -4.50 4.10
C GLU A 120 5.89 -3.89 5.11
N GLY A 121 5.82 -2.55 5.19
CA GLY A 121 4.92 -1.81 6.08
C GLY A 121 3.45 -2.17 5.85
N GLY A 122 2.72 -2.47 6.93
CA GLY A 122 1.31 -2.86 6.90
C GLY A 122 0.38 -1.72 6.43
N CYS A 123 -0.92 -1.86 6.67
CA CYS A 123 -1.88 -0.80 6.38
C CYS A 123 -2.14 0.06 7.63
N PRO A 124 -2.46 1.36 7.45
CA PRO A 124 -2.87 2.20 8.57
C PRO A 124 -4.17 1.67 9.20
N PRO A 125 -4.49 2.02 10.46
CA PRO A 125 -5.69 1.56 11.14
C PRO A 125 -6.98 1.88 10.36
N GLU A 126 -7.90 0.91 10.29
CA GLU A 126 -9.19 1.06 9.58
C GLU A 126 -10.16 1.99 10.30
N ASP A 127 -10.33 1.82 11.63
CA ASP A 127 -11.28 2.60 12.41
C ASP A 127 -10.58 3.59 13.34
N VAL A 128 -10.13 4.71 12.76
CA VAL A 128 -9.51 5.82 13.50
C VAL A 128 -10.47 6.49 14.48
N VAL A 129 -11.78 6.36 14.28
CA VAL A 129 -12.78 6.93 15.20
C VAL A 129 -12.81 6.12 16.47
N GLU A 130 -12.95 4.80 16.36
CA GLU A 130 -12.93 3.90 17.52
C GLU A 130 -11.59 3.95 18.25
N MET A 131 -10.47 3.99 17.51
CA MET A 131 -9.11 4.09 18.05
C MET A 131 -8.95 5.21 19.08
N PHE A 132 -9.55 6.38 18.84
CA PHE A 132 -9.41 7.53 19.74
C PHE A 132 -10.64 7.84 20.59
N THR A 133 -11.75 7.12 20.43
CA THR A 133 -13.00 7.42 21.16
C THR A 133 -13.54 6.29 22.02
N LYS A 134 -13.09 5.05 21.81
CA LYS A 134 -13.58 3.88 22.53
C LYS A 134 -12.47 3.15 23.28
N ASN A 135 -12.78 2.69 24.47
CA ASN A 135 -11.89 1.81 25.24
C ASN A 135 -11.98 0.35 24.74
N GLU A 136 -11.23 -0.55 25.38
CA GLU A 136 -11.16 -1.98 25.03
C GLU A 136 -12.55 -2.65 25.03
N ASP A 137 -13.44 -2.24 25.93
CA ASP A 137 -14.82 -2.73 26.00
C ASP A 137 -15.76 -2.11 24.95
N LYS A 138 -15.22 -1.36 23.98
CA LYS A 138 -15.96 -0.60 22.96
C LYS A 138 -16.95 0.42 23.52
N THR A 139 -16.73 0.87 24.74
CA THR A 139 -17.52 1.93 25.37
C THR A 139 -16.88 3.29 25.10
N LEU A 140 -17.71 4.31 24.97
CA LEU A 140 -17.23 5.66 24.68
C LEU A 140 -16.44 6.22 25.86
N MET A 141 -15.20 6.61 25.61
CA MET A 141 -14.31 7.22 26.59
C MET A 141 -14.81 8.59 27.06
N MET A 142 -14.29 9.04 28.19
CA MET A 142 -14.47 10.42 28.62
C MET A 142 -13.66 11.38 27.74
N GLU A 143 -14.13 12.62 27.61
CA GLU A 143 -13.46 13.64 26.79
C GLU A 143 -11.99 13.85 27.19
N THR A 144 -11.66 13.82 28.48
CA THR A 144 -10.29 13.93 28.98
C THR A 144 -9.40 12.76 28.54
N GLU A 145 -9.93 11.54 28.54
CA GLU A 145 -9.19 10.33 28.18
C GLU A 145 -8.83 10.33 26.69
N CYS A 146 -9.78 10.62 25.81
CA CYS A 146 -9.52 10.72 24.37
C CYS A 146 -8.50 11.81 24.02
N ARG A 147 -8.62 12.98 24.67
CA ARG A 147 -7.70 14.10 24.47
C ARG A 147 -6.27 13.71 24.84
N MET A 148 -6.11 13.02 25.98
CA MET A 148 -4.83 12.50 26.42
C MET A 148 -4.32 11.40 25.48
N GLY A 149 -5.17 10.46 25.05
CA GLY A 149 -4.79 9.38 24.13
C GLY A 149 -4.32 9.89 22.77
N MET A 150 -5.05 10.83 22.15
CA MET A 150 -4.67 11.42 20.88
C MET A 150 -3.38 12.25 20.98
N ARG A 151 -3.22 13.00 22.09
CA ARG A 151 -1.97 13.74 22.35
C ARG A 151 -0.79 12.80 22.56
N TYR A 152 -0.96 11.76 23.37
CA TYR A 152 0.08 10.75 23.62
C TYR A 152 0.52 10.11 22.31
N HIS A 153 -0.43 9.68 21.47
CA HIS A 153 -0.10 9.09 20.17
C HIS A 153 0.69 10.06 19.28
N ALA A 154 0.24 11.31 19.15
CA ALA A 154 0.94 12.33 18.37
C ALA A 154 2.36 12.67 18.90
N CYS A 155 2.59 12.50 20.21
CA CYS A 155 3.86 12.82 20.84
C CYS A 155 4.84 11.65 20.85
N GLU A 156 4.37 10.46 21.20
CA GLU A 156 5.20 9.28 21.47
C GLU A 156 5.21 8.27 20.32
N ASN A 157 4.16 8.23 19.49
CA ASN A 157 4.02 7.21 18.42
C ASN A 157 4.14 7.78 17.00
N ALA A 158 4.11 9.10 16.84
CA ALA A 158 4.31 9.76 15.55
C ALA A 158 5.52 10.68 15.63
N GLU A 159 6.37 10.71 14.62
CA GLU A 159 7.50 11.63 14.52
C GLU A 159 7.07 12.97 13.94
N PHE A 160 6.13 12.95 12.98
CA PHE A 160 5.53 14.16 12.39
C PHE A 160 3.99 14.15 12.47
N VAL A 161 3.39 15.35 12.48
CA VAL A 161 1.94 15.53 12.37
C VAL A 161 1.63 16.74 11.51
N TRP A 162 0.86 16.53 10.44
CA TRP A 162 0.50 17.57 9.48
C TRP A 162 -1.00 17.66 9.28
N LEU A 163 -1.48 18.88 9.05
CA LEU A 163 -2.82 19.16 8.53
C LEU A 163 -2.68 19.71 7.11
N GLY A 164 -3.41 19.13 6.17
CA GLY A 164 -3.28 19.51 4.77
C GLY A 164 -4.42 19.03 3.89
N THR A 165 -4.28 19.30 2.59
CA THR A 165 -5.26 18.95 1.56
C THR A 165 -4.65 17.94 0.59
N ALA A 166 -5.37 16.84 0.35
CA ALA A 166 -5.01 15.89 -0.70
C ALA A 166 -5.31 16.52 -2.06
N ARG A 167 -4.33 16.58 -2.98
CA ARG A 167 -4.52 17.21 -4.30
C ARG A 167 -4.71 16.19 -5.40
N GLN A 168 -3.64 15.48 -5.75
CA GLN A 168 -3.60 14.56 -6.87
C GLN A 168 -3.34 13.15 -6.35
N LYS A 169 -4.14 12.19 -6.81
CA LYS A 169 -3.99 10.76 -6.53
C LYS A 169 -3.46 10.03 -7.77
N THR A 170 -2.39 9.27 -7.61
CA THR A 170 -1.79 8.47 -8.69
C THR A 170 -1.56 7.03 -8.23
N TYR A 171 -1.72 6.08 -9.15
CA TYR A 171 -1.49 4.66 -8.90
C TYR A 171 -0.27 4.22 -9.69
N LYS A 172 0.74 3.68 -9.02
CA LYS A 172 1.95 3.20 -9.66
C LYS A 172 2.61 2.12 -8.80
N ASP A 173 3.03 1.03 -9.44
CA ASP A 173 3.82 -0.05 -8.82
C ASP A 173 3.19 -0.67 -7.55
N GLY A 174 1.86 -0.78 -7.48
CA GLY A 174 1.15 -1.32 -6.29
C GLY A 174 1.00 -0.32 -5.14
N PHE A 175 1.27 0.96 -5.40
CA PHE A 175 1.07 2.03 -4.44
C PHE A 175 0.10 3.07 -4.97
N VAL A 176 -0.61 3.66 -4.04
CA VAL A 176 -1.34 4.90 -4.22
C VAL A 176 -0.50 6.05 -3.66
N ALA A 177 -0.10 6.97 -4.52
CA ALA A 177 0.66 8.15 -4.18
C ALA A 177 -0.22 9.39 -4.21
N ILE A 178 -0.12 10.22 -3.18
CA ILE A 178 -0.93 11.43 -3.04
C ILE A 178 -0.01 12.62 -2.88
N LEU A 179 -0.21 13.60 -3.75
CA LEU A 179 0.40 14.91 -3.60
C LEU A 179 -0.36 15.66 -2.50
N PHE A 180 0.25 15.74 -1.32
CA PHE A 180 -0.34 16.32 -0.14
C PHE A 180 0.17 17.75 0.07
N HIS A 181 -0.74 18.72 0.05
CA HIS A 181 -0.41 20.11 0.32
C HIS A 181 -0.55 20.40 1.80
N ILE A 182 0.55 20.69 2.47
CA ILE A 182 0.61 20.89 3.91
C ILE A 182 0.20 22.32 4.22
N SER A 183 -0.99 22.51 4.77
CA SER A 183 -1.48 23.83 5.18
C SER A 183 -0.96 24.23 6.56
N GLN A 184 -0.68 23.26 7.43
CA GLN A 184 -0.19 23.52 8.77
C GLN A 184 0.65 22.35 9.29
N VAL A 185 1.76 22.68 9.94
CA VAL A 185 2.64 21.73 10.62
C VAL A 185 2.29 21.74 12.11
N LEU A 186 1.64 20.67 12.57
CA LEU A 186 1.20 20.50 13.97
C LEU A 186 2.30 19.88 14.83
N LYS A 187 3.19 19.08 14.21
CA LYS A 187 4.44 18.60 14.79
C LYS A 187 5.45 18.43 13.64
N PRO A 188 6.60 19.15 13.65
CA PRO A 188 7.64 18.93 12.67
C PRO A 188 8.33 17.59 12.92
N GLY A 189 8.82 16.96 11.85
CA GLY A 189 9.67 15.77 11.92
C GLY A 189 11.10 16.13 11.54
N ILE A 190 11.71 15.34 10.66
CA ILE A 190 13.05 15.57 10.11
C ILE A 190 13.14 16.86 9.30
N GLU A 191 12.04 17.25 8.64
CA GLU A 191 11.91 18.51 7.92
C GLU A 191 11.30 19.59 8.84
N SER A 192 11.87 20.80 8.78
CA SER A 192 11.42 21.93 9.60
C SER A 192 10.04 22.44 9.20
N ALA A 193 9.36 23.17 10.10
CA ALA A 193 8.03 23.70 9.80
C ALA A 193 8.08 24.69 8.62
N GLU A 194 9.14 25.50 8.53
CA GLU A 194 9.37 26.49 7.48
C GLU A 194 9.52 25.87 6.10
N GLU A 195 10.09 24.66 6.01
CA GLU A 195 10.29 23.91 4.77
C GLU A 195 9.02 23.19 4.29
N LEU A 196 8.02 23.06 5.16
CA LEU A 196 6.82 22.26 4.94
C LEU A 196 5.55 23.11 4.77
N VAL A 197 5.40 24.23 5.49
CA VAL A 197 4.20 25.06 5.42
C VAL A 197 3.97 25.58 3.98
N ASP A 198 2.75 25.40 3.49
CA ASP A 198 2.29 25.70 2.13
C ASP A 198 3.06 24.98 1.02
N LYS A 199 3.86 23.95 1.36
CA LYS A 199 4.54 23.10 0.39
C LYS A 199 3.77 21.83 0.11
N GLN A 200 4.26 21.07 -0.86
CA GLN A 200 3.71 19.78 -1.23
C GLN A 200 4.72 18.68 -0.91
N ARG A 201 4.23 17.55 -0.40
CA ARG A 201 4.99 16.31 -0.20
C ARG A 201 4.18 15.15 -0.75
N THR A 202 4.88 14.13 -1.22
CA THR A 202 4.25 12.89 -1.68
C THR A 202 4.13 11.95 -0.51
N ILE A 203 2.89 11.62 -0.11
CA ILE A 203 2.61 10.52 0.79
C ILE A 203 2.22 9.29 -0.03
N LYS A 204 2.68 8.10 0.35
CA LYS A 204 2.39 6.85 -0.36
C LYS A 204 1.90 5.77 0.58
N ALA A 205 0.83 5.09 0.21
CA ALA A 205 0.38 3.86 0.84
C ALA A 205 0.27 2.75 -0.19
N ARG A 206 0.15 1.50 0.26
CA ARG A 206 -0.19 0.40 -0.65
C ARG A 206 -1.62 0.58 -1.16
N ASP A 207 -1.83 0.26 -2.43
CA ASP A 207 -3.15 0.40 -3.06
C ASP A 207 -4.21 -0.57 -2.52
N ASN A 208 -3.79 -1.67 -1.90
CA ASN A 208 -4.67 -2.63 -1.22
C ASN A 208 -5.06 -2.22 0.21
N CYS A 209 -4.58 -1.09 0.73
CA CYS A 209 -4.99 -0.58 2.03
C CYS A 209 -6.32 0.15 1.92
N GLU A 210 -7.42 -0.55 2.21
CA GLU A 210 -8.77 0.03 2.23
C GLU A 210 -8.89 1.19 3.24
N SER A 211 -8.13 1.13 4.34
CA SER A 211 -8.04 2.19 5.35
C SER A 211 -7.45 3.50 4.81
N PHE A 212 -6.68 3.47 3.71
CA PHE A 212 -6.11 4.64 3.06
C PHE A 212 -7.02 5.18 1.94
N ASN A 213 -8.29 5.41 2.24
CA ASN A 213 -9.25 5.95 1.28
C ASN A 213 -9.33 7.48 1.31
N ILE A 214 -8.28 8.13 0.81
CA ILE A 214 -8.23 9.59 0.69
C ILE A 214 -8.98 10.07 -0.58
N THR A 215 -9.79 11.10 -0.40
CA THR A 215 -10.55 11.82 -1.42
C THR A 215 -9.82 13.10 -1.82
N GLU A 216 -9.67 13.32 -3.12
CA GLU A 216 -9.05 14.55 -3.64
C GLU A 216 -9.81 15.80 -3.19
N ASN A 217 -9.06 16.88 -2.96
CA ASN A 217 -9.50 18.17 -2.44
C ASN A 217 -10.14 18.15 -1.05
N SER A 218 -10.06 17.03 -0.33
CA SER A 218 -10.47 16.94 1.08
C SER A 218 -9.27 17.15 2.02
N GLN A 219 -9.55 17.61 3.23
CA GLN A 219 -8.53 17.88 4.24
C GLN A 219 -8.34 16.68 5.16
N TYR A 220 -7.10 16.44 5.56
CA TYR A 220 -6.73 15.34 6.44
C TYR A 220 -5.65 15.78 7.43
N ILE A 221 -5.66 15.15 8.60
CA ILE A 221 -4.52 15.12 9.51
C ILE A 221 -3.76 13.82 9.21
N VAL A 222 -2.46 13.93 8.97
CA VAL A 222 -1.57 12.81 8.71
C VAL A 222 -0.53 12.75 9.83
N MET A 223 -0.46 11.63 10.51
CA MET A 223 0.53 11.31 11.54
C MET A 223 1.34 10.11 11.07
N GLY A 224 2.65 10.11 11.29
CA GLY A 224 3.48 8.96 10.94
C GLY A 224 4.94 9.12 11.32
N MET A 225 5.76 8.24 10.76
CA MET A 225 7.20 8.17 10.98
C MET A 225 7.97 8.94 9.92
N ASP A 226 9.11 9.49 10.28
CA ASP A 226 9.97 10.21 9.35
C ASP A 226 10.43 9.31 8.19
N PRO A 227 10.60 9.91 7.01
CA PRO A 227 10.90 9.20 5.79
C PRO A 227 12.31 8.60 5.85
N LYS A 228 12.39 7.29 5.65
CA LYS A 228 13.68 6.58 5.54
C LYS A 228 14.31 6.72 4.15
N TYR A 229 13.52 7.14 3.16
CA TYR A 229 13.86 7.09 1.74
C TYR A 229 13.61 8.42 1.03
N LYS A 230 14.32 8.61 -0.07
CA LYS A 230 14.10 9.71 -1.02
C LYS A 230 13.91 9.13 -2.42
N GLU A 231 13.06 9.75 -3.23
CA GLU A 231 12.91 9.45 -4.65
C GLU A 231 13.24 10.68 -5.48
N GLU A 232 13.80 10.47 -6.67
CA GLU A 232 13.97 11.53 -7.66
C GLU A 232 12.63 11.90 -8.29
N ASP A 233 12.33 13.19 -8.33
CA ASP A 233 11.20 13.69 -9.09
C ASP A 233 11.52 13.77 -10.60
N ILE A 234 10.54 14.23 -11.40
CA ILE A 234 10.69 14.37 -12.85
C ILE A 234 11.80 15.35 -13.29
N PHE A 235 12.29 16.17 -12.37
CA PHE A 235 13.38 17.13 -12.57
C PHE A 235 14.72 16.62 -12.02
N GLY A 236 14.75 15.41 -11.45
CA GLY A 236 15.93 14.80 -10.85
C GLY A 236 16.23 15.30 -9.43
N GLU A 237 15.31 16.03 -8.78
CA GLU A 237 15.51 16.43 -7.38
C GLU A 237 15.09 15.30 -6.43
N LEU A 238 15.96 14.97 -5.47
CA LEU A 238 15.64 14.01 -4.42
C LEU A 238 14.63 14.60 -3.43
N LYS A 239 13.42 14.03 -3.39
CA LYS A 239 12.36 14.37 -2.44
C LYS A 239 12.16 13.24 -1.44
N TYR A 240 11.90 13.60 -0.19
CA TYR A 240 11.52 12.62 0.82
C TYR A 240 10.23 11.90 0.45
N LEU A 241 10.25 10.58 0.68
CA LEU A 241 9.12 9.70 0.46
C LEU A 241 8.47 9.34 1.81
N TYR A 242 7.30 9.90 2.07
CA TYR A 242 6.54 9.65 3.29
C TYR A 242 5.64 8.43 3.11
N MET A 243 6.00 7.32 3.74
CA MET A 243 5.22 6.08 3.70
C MET A 243 4.10 6.14 4.73
N ILE A 244 2.90 5.73 4.31
CA ILE A 244 1.73 5.57 5.15
C ILE A 244 1.48 4.07 5.31
N ASP A 245 1.82 3.56 6.48
CA ASP A 245 1.76 2.14 6.83
C ASP A 245 1.10 1.92 8.20
N SER A 246 1.37 0.77 8.84
CA SER A 246 0.83 0.42 10.16
C SER A 246 1.25 1.37 11.31
N GLU A 247 2.29 2.17 11.12
CA GLU A 247 2.75 3.18 12.10
C GLU A 247 2.15 4.56 11.81
N SER A 248 1.30 4.67 10.78
CA SER A 248 0.70 5.92 10.33
C SER A 248 -0.79 5.99 10.64
N VAL A 249 -1.28 7.20 10.87
CA VAL A 249 -2.70 7.47 11.11
C VAL A 249 -3.16 8.61 10.21
N VAL A 250 -4.25 8.37 9.49
CA VAL A 250 -4.84 9.34 8.56
C VAL A 250 -6.26 9.65 9.02
N ILE A 251 -6.51 10.89 9.39
CA ILE A 251 -7.80 11.32 9.95
C ILE A 251 -8.45 12.34 9.02
N PRO A 252 -9.68 12.09 8.53
CA PRO A 252 -10.43 13.09 7.79
C PRO A 252 -10.66 14.35 8.65
N TYR A 253 -10.30 15.52 8.14
CA TYR A 253 -10.56 16.78 8.80
C TYR A 253 -11.83 17.41 8.21
N PRO A 254 -12.96 17.42 8.94
CA PRO A 254 -14.20 17.96 8.41
C PRO A 254 -14.10 19.49 8.22
N PRO A 255 -14.75 20.05 7.19
CA PRO A 255 -14.89 21.49 7.10
C PRO A 255 -15.67 22.01 8.31
N ALA A 256 -15.31 23.20 8.80
CA ALA A 256 -15.96 23.83 9.95
C ALA A 256 -17.49 23.89 9.76
N LYS A 257 -18.21 22.95 10.39
CA LYS A 257 -19.68 22.94 10.38
C LYS A 257 -20.17 23.75 11.58
N VAL A 258 -20.97 24.79 11.30
CA VAL A 258 -21.79 25.47 12.31
C VAL A 258 -22.88 24.49 12.77
N THR A 259 -22.56 23.63 13.74
CA THR A 259 -23.55 22.72 14.33
C THR A 259 -24.18 23.37 15.56
N ASN A 260 -25.39 23.93 15.39
CA ASN A 260 -26.22 24.49 16.47
C ASN A 260 -26.82 23.41 17.42
N ARG A 261 -26.28 22.18 17.43
CA ARG A 261 -26.83 21.10 18.26
C ARG A 261 -26.11 21.06 19.61
N ARG A 262 -26.85 21.41 20.67
CA ARG A 262 -26.38 21.24 22.05
C ARG A 262 -26.11 19.76 22.32
N PRO A 263 -24.93 19.39 22.86
CA PRO A 263 -24.58 18.01 23.13
C PRO A 263 -25.48 17.43 24.23
N LYS A 264 -25.84 16.14 24.11
CA LYS A 264 -26.64 15.44 25.13
C LYS A 264 -25.85 15.15 26.41
N SER A 265 -24.52 15.05 26.33
CA SER A 265 -23.61 14.94 27.48
C SER A 265 -22.37 15.82 27.26
N ARG A 266 -21.94 16.55 28.29
CA ARG A 266 -20.73 17.38 28.26
C ARG A 266 -19.43 16.60 28.49
N GLN A 267 -19.51 15.33 28.91
CA GLN A 267 -18.35 14.53 29.31
C GLN A 267 -17.98 13.44 28.29
N ALA A 268 -18.86 13.16 27.34
CA ALA A 268 -18.66 12.15 26.32
C ALA A 268 -17.68 12.64 25.24
N CYS A 269 -16.77 11.76 24.84
CA CYS A 269 -15.83 12.03 23.77
C CYS A 269 -16.50 11.97 22.39
N TYR A 270 -16.55 13.10 21.69
CA TYR A 270 -17.06 13.18 20.32
C TYR A 270 -15.92 13.45 19.35
N PHE A 271 -15.75 12.60 18.34
CA PHE A 271 -14.62 12.65 17.42
C PHE A 271 -14.43 14.02 16.76
N ASP A 272 -15.48 14.61 16.18
CA ASP A 272 -15.38 15.93 15.55
C ASP A 272 -14.79 17.00 16.49
N ARG A 273 -15.21 17.00 17.77
CA ARG A 273 -14.72 17.96 18.77
C ARG A 273 -13.28 17.67 19.17
N LEU A 274 -12.95 16.39 19.30
CA LEU A 274 -11.59 15.95 19.59
C LEU A 274 -10.63 16.44 18.50
N ILE A 275 -11.01 16.34 17.23
CA ILE A 275 -10.20 16.79 16.10
C ILE A 275 -10.00 18.31 16.10
N TYR A 276 -11.06 19.10 16.29
CA TYR A 276 -10.90 20.56 16.38
C TYR A 276 -10.06 20.99 17.58
N TRP A 277 -10.28 20.36 18.74
CA TRP A 277 -9.45 20.59 19.93
C TRP A 277 -7.99 20.23 19.66
N PHE A 278 -7.73 19.09 19.01
CA PHE A 278 -6.38 18.63 18.73
C PHE A 278 -5.62 19.62 17.84
N VAL A 279 -6.23 20.05 16.72
CA VAL A 279 -5.63 21.04 15.82
C VAL A 279 -5.37 22.35 16.57
N ASP A 280 -6.34 22.86 17.32
CA ASP A 280 -6.18 24.09 18.11
C ASP A 280 -5.01 24.00 19.10
N GLN A 281 -4.91 22.91 19.85
CA GLN A 281 -3.86 22.73 20.85
C GLN A 281 -2.48 22.50 20.25
N PHE A 282 -2.37 21.76 19.14
CA PHE A 282 -1.09 21.49 18.49
C PHE A 282 -0.65 22.61 17.55
N SER A 283 -1.54 23.56 17.24
CA SER A 283 -1.19 24.80 16.54
C SER A 283 -0.23 25.67 17.36
N ASP A 284 -0.31 25.59 18.68
CA ASP A 284 0.58 26.30 19.60
C ASP A 284 1.75 25.39 19.98
N GLU A 285 2.96 25.78 19.59
CA GLU A 285 4.17 24.99 19.80
C GLU A 285 4.45 24.70 21.27
N SER A 286 4.02 25.59 22.17
CA SER A 286 4.20 25.44 23.62
C SER A 286 3.30 24.36 24.23
N ASN A 287 2.28 23.92 23.50
CA ASN A 287 1.20 23.05 24.00
C ASN A 287 1.15 21.67 23.33
N ARG A 288 2.03 21.39 22.35
CA ARG A 288 2.03 20.15 21.55
C ARG A 288 2.23 18.91 22.42
N CYS A 289 3.44 18.77 22.99
CA CYS A 289 3.85 17.61 23.76
C CYS A 289 4.28 18.01 25.16
N PHE A 290 4.04 17.13 26.12
CA PHE A 290 4.48 17.36 27.49
C PHE A 290 6.02 17.36 27.49
N THR A 291 6.62 18.44 27.99
CA THR A 291 8.06 18.55 28.26
C THR A 291 8.46 17.71 29.46
#